data_AF-A0A455U0J3-F1
#
_entry.id   AF-A0A455U0J3-F1
#
_cell.length_a   1.000
_cell.length_b   1.000
_cell.length_c   1.000
_cell.angle_alpha   90.00
_cell.angle_beta   90.00
_cell.angle_gamma   90.00
#
_symmetry.space_group_name_H-M   'P 1'
#
loop_
_entity.id
_entity.type
_entity.pdbx_description
1 polymer ?
#
loop_
_entity_poly.entity_id
_entity_poly.type
_entity_poly.pdbx_seq_one_letter_code
_entity_poly.pdbx_strand_id
1 'polypeptide(L)'
;MPDFDVDFCMEKRDKVIEYVAERYGRNAVSQIVTFGTMAAKAVVRDVARAQGRPYSLGDKLSKLIPFEVGMTLAKAIEQEPALKEFIGNDEEAEEIWEMALKLEGTTRGHR
;
A
#
# COMPACT_ATOMS: atom_id res chain seq x y z
N MET A 1 -23.26 -11.26 16.59
CA MET A 1 -22.34 -10.88 17.68
C MET A 1 -22.52 -9.38 17.86
N PRO A 2 -22.84 -8.87 19.06
CA PRO A 2 -22.89 -7.42 19.27
C PRO A 2 -21.45 -6.89 19.23
N ASP A 3 -21.16 -5.98 18.29
CA ASP A 3 -19.89 -5.27 18.17
C ASP A 3 -20.17 -3.76 18.30
N PHE A 4 -19.34 -3.07 19.06
CA PHE A 4 -19.51 -1.65 19.38
C PHE A 4 -18.44 -0.76 18.76
N ASP A 5 -17.45 -1.32 18.06
CA ASP A 5 -16.37 -0.60 17.34
C ASP A 5 -15.76 0.54 18.17
N VAL A 6 -15.25 0.22 19.36
CA VAL A 6 -14.68 1.22 20.29
C VAL A 6 -13.20 1.47 19.97
N ASP A 7 -12.91 2.64 19.39
CA ASP A 7 -11.56 3.11 19.11
C ASP A 7 -11.04 4.13 20.13
N PHE A 8 -9.72 4.19 20.31
CA PHE A 8 -9.03 5.23 21.10
C PHE A 8 -7.78 5.73 20.38
N CYS A 9 -7.32 6.93 20.74
CA CYS A 9 -6.18 7.56 20.09
C CYS A 9 -4.87 6.79 20.36
N MET A 10 -4.08 6.57 19.30
CA MET A 10 -2.80 5.83 19.32
C MET A 10 -1.81 6.37 20.37
N GLU A 11 -1.79 7.68 20.63
CA GLU A 11 -0.87 8.30 21.60
C GLU A 11 -1.10 7.82 23.04
N LYS A 12 -2.33 7.42 23.38
CA LYS A 12 -2.68 6.95 24.72
C LYS A 12 -2.77 5.43 24.81
N ARG A 13 -2.35 4.69 23.77
CA ARG A 13 -2.51 3.23 23.71
C ARG A 13 -1.87 2.51 24.90
N ASP A 14 -0.69 2.96 25.34
CA ASP A 14 0.05 2.26 26.37
C ASP A 14 -0.70 2.32 27.71
N LYS A 15 -1.40 3.43 27.99
CA LYS A 15 -2.25 3.58 29.18
C LYS A 15 -3.45 2.63 29.16
N VAL A 16 -4.06 2.46 27.98
CA VAL A 16 -5.19 1.54 27.82
C VAL A 16 -4.72 0.11 27.98
N ILE A 17 -3.59 -0.25 27.35
CA ILE A 17 -2.97 -1.59 27.44
C ILE A 17 -2.64 -1.93 28.90
N GLU A 18 -2.01 -1.02 29.64
CA GLU A 18 -1.67 -1.23 31.06
C GLU A 18 -2.94 -1.51 31.88
N TYR A 19 -3.98 -0.69 31.72
CA TYR A 19 -5.24 -0.83 32.45
C TYR A 19 -5.95 -2.16 32.17
N VAL A 20 -6.02 -2.60 30.92
CA VAL A 20 -6.65 -3.90 30.59
C VAL A 20 -5.77 -5.08 31.00
N ALA A 21 -4.44 -4.94 30.97
CA ALA A 21 -3.51 -5.96 31.44
C ALA A 21 -3.59 -6.15 32.95
N GLU A 22 -3.77 -5.08 33.73
CA GLU A 22 -4.02 -5.15 35.18
C GLU A 22 -5.38 -5.78 35.50
N ARG A 23 -6.44 -5.41 34.75
CA ARG A 23 -7.80 -5.94 35.00
C ARG A 23 -7.97 -7.41 34.64
N TYR A 24 -7.42 -7.84 33.51
CA TYR A 24 -7.73 -9.14 32.90
C TYR A 24 -6.52 -10.09 32.80
N GLY A 25 -5.33 -9.61 33.18
CA GLY A 25 -4.10 -10.36 33.13
C GLY A 25 -3.31 -10.09 31.85
N ARG A 26 -2.00 -9.86 32.01
CA ARG A 26 -1.10 -9.46 30.91
C ARG A 26 -1.00 -10.48 29.77
N ASN A 27 -1.17 -11.76 30.06
CA ASN A 27 -1.13 -12.83 29.05
C ASN A 27 -2.48 -13.03 28.32
N ALA A 28 -3.55 -12.35 28.78
CA ALA A 28 -4.87 -12.38 28.15
C ALA A 28 -5.11 -11.17 27.23
N VAL A 29 -4.12 -10.27 27.10
CA VAL A 29 -4.19 -9.07 26.27
C VAL A 29 -3.15 -9.18 25.15
N SER A 30 -3.59 -9.00 23.90
CA SER A 30 -2.70 -8.97 22.73
C SER A 30 -3.05 -7.80 21.82
N GLN A 31 -2.06 -7.33 21.08
CA GLN A 31 -2.25 -6.37 20.00
C GLN A 31 -2.61 -7.10 18.71
N ILE A 32 -3.31 -6.40 17.82
CA ILE A 32 -3.66 -6.88 16.48
C ILE A 32 -2.68 -6.25 15.49
N VAL A 33 -2.09 -7.07 14.63
CA VAL A 33 -1.13 -6.62 13.61
C VAL A 33 -1.85 -6.01 12.41
N THR A 34 -1.22 -5.06 11.75
CA THR A 34 -1.68 -4.54 10.45
C THR A 34 -0.76 -4.97 9.34
N PHE A 35 -1.32 -5.28 8.17
CA PHE A 35 -0.55 -5.65 6.99
C PHE A 35 -0.46 -4.47 6.03
N GLY A 36 0.76 -4.13 5.63
CA GLY A 36 1.00 -3.21 4.53
C GLY A 36 0.89 -3.96 3.20
N THR A 37 -0.09 -3.61 2.38
CA THR A 37 -0.19 -4.09 1.00
C THR A 37 0.56 -3.15 0.05
N MET A 38 0.99 -3.67 -1.10
CA MET A 38 1.58 -2.86 -2.15
C MET A 38 0.49 -2.09 -2.89
N ALA A 39 0.30 -0.82 -2.53
CA ALA A 39 -0.56 0.12 -3.25
C ALA A 39 0.00 0.44 -4.65
N ALA A 40 -0.86 0.85 -5.58
CA ALA A 40 -0.53 1.13 -6.99
C ALA A 40 0.75 1.98 -7.18
N LYS A 41 0.94 3.04 -6.39
CA LYS A 41 2.15 3.88 -6.46
C LYS A 41 3.40 3.20 -5.92
N ALA A 42 3.26 2.39 -4.87
CA ALA A 42 4.38 1.72 -4.24
C ALA A 42 4.89 0.57 -5.12
N VAL A 43 3.98 -0.23 -5.68
CA VAL A 43 4.34 -1.39 -6.51
C VAL A 43 5.12 -0.97 -7.75
N VAL A 44 4.73 0.10 -8.45
CA VAL A 44 5.44 0.59 -9.64
C VAL A 44 6.86 1.04 -9.30
N ARG A 45 7.06 1.73 -8.17
CA ARG A 45 8.38 2.16 -7.71
C ARG A 45 9.26 0.97 -7.31
N ASP A 46 8.68 -0.01 -6.61
CA ASP A 46 9.40 -1.19 -6.15
C ASP A 46 9.81 -2.08 -7.34
N VAL A 47 8.94 -2.25 -8.33
CA VAL A 47 9.24 -3.01 -9.57
C VAL A 47 10.32 -2.32 -10.40
N ALA A 48 10.19 -1.01 -10.62
CA ALA A 48 11.21 -0.24 -11.35
C ALA A 48 12.60 -0.37 -10.70
N ARG A 49 12.65 -0.31 -9.36
CA ARG A 49 13.89 -0.52 -8.60
C ARG A 49 14.40 -1.95 -8.71
N ALA A 50 13.53 -2.96 -8.66
CA ALA A 50 13.90 -4.36 -8.75
C ALA A 50 14.49 -4.74 -10.12
N GLN A 51 13.99 -4.12 -11.19
CA GLN A 51 14.51 -4.30 -12.55
C GLN A 51 15.78 -3.48 -12.84
N GLY A 52 16.29 -2.70 -11.87
CA GLY A 52 17.48 -1.86 -12.05
C GLY A 52 17.27 -0.63 -12.93
N ARG A 53 16.01 -0.23 -13.16
CA ARG A 53 15.65 0.90 -14.01
C ARG A 53 15.89 2.24 -13.28
N PRO A 54 16.04 3.36 -14.01
CA PRO A 54 16.25 4.67 -13.40
C PRO A 54 15.11 5.03 -12.44
N TYR A 55 15.45 5.55 -11.26
CA TYR A 55 14.44 6.01 -10.29
C TYR A 55 13.51 7.07 -10.87
N SER A 56 14.01 7.89 -11.81
CA SER A 56 13.23 8.90 -12.53
C SER A 56 12.09 8.30 -13.34
N LEU A 57 12.25 7.09 -13.90
CA LEU A 57 11.20 6.41 -14.68
C LEU A 57 10.07 5.95 -13.76
N GLY A 58 10.41 5.24 -12.68
CA GLY A 58 9.44 4.80 -11.68
C GLY A 58 8.74 5.96 -10.97
N ASP A 59 9.45 7.07 -10.71
CA ASP A 59 8.84 8.27 -10.12
C ASP A 59 7.87 8.96 -11.08
N LYS A 60 8.22 9.09 -12.37
CA LYS A 60 7.31 9.62 -13.41
C LYS A 60 6.03 8.81 -13.50
N LEU A 61 6.13 7.49 -13.63
CA LEU A 61 4.97 6.60 -13.65
C LEU A 61 4.10 6.77 -12.38
N SER A 62 4.74 6.81 -11.20
CA SER A 62 4.01 6.93 -9.94
C SER A 62 3.27 8.27 -9.75
N LYS A 63 3.72 9.34 -10.43
CA LYS A 63 3.10 10.66 -10.39
C LYS A 63 1.87 10.75 -11.29
N LEU A 64 1.87 10.01 -12.39
CA LEU A 64 0.71 9.90 -13.30
C LEU A 64 -0.44 9.11 -12.67
N ILE A 65 -0.16 8.25 -11.68
CA ILE A 65 -1.21 7.55 -10.92
C ILE A 65 -1.93 8.56 -10.00
N PRO A 66 -3.27 8.71 -10.10
CA PRO A 66 -4.00 9.61 -9.21
C PRO A 66 -3.94 9.14 -7.76
N PHE A 67 -4.02 10.09 -6.81
CA PHE A 67 -4.02 9.78 -5.38
C PHE A 67 -5.46 9.62 -4.89
N GLU A 68 -5.94 8.38 -4.86
CA GLU A 68 -7.26 8.02 -4.33
C GLU A 68 -7.13 6.81 -3.39
N VAL A 69 -7.94 6.78 -2.33
CA VAL A 69 -8.00 5.63 -1.42
C VAL A 69 -8.60 4.45 -2.16
N GLY A 70 -7.88 3.33 -2.23
CA GLY A 70 -8.31 2.16 -3.01
C GLY A 70 -8.06 2.28 -4.52
N MET A 71 -7.16 3.17 -4.93
CA MET A 71 -6.67 3.24 -6.32
C MET A 71 -6.00 1.93 -6.72
N THR A 72 -6.32 1.46 -7.93
CA THR A 72 -5.70 0.28 -8.56
C THR A 72 -5.04 0.69 -9.87
N LEU A 73 -4.05 -0.06 -10.33
CA LEU A 73 -3.39 0.19 -11.61
C LEU A 73 -4.40 0.13 -12.77
N ALA A 74 -5.35 -0.81 -12.72
CA ALA A 74 -6.43 -0.92 -13.70
C ALA A 74 -7.32 0.35 -13.75
N LYS A 75 -7.68 0.92 -12.59
CA LYS A 75 -8.42 2.19 -12.55
C LYS A 75 -7.56 3.37 -13.01
N ALA A 76 -6.28 3.37 -12.66
CA ALA A 76 -5.37 4.47 -13.00
C ALA A 76 -5.18 4.61 -14.52
N ILE A 77 -5.07 3.51 -15.27
CA ILE A 77 -4.91 3.55 -16.72
C ILE A 77 -6.20 3.95 -17.47
N GLU A 78 -7.37 3.68 -16.88
CA GLU A 78 -8.65 4.14 -17.43
C GLU A 78 -8.89 5.63 -17.18
N GLN A 79 -8.44 6.14 -16.02
CA GLN A 79 -8.65 7.54 -15.63
C GLN A 79 -7.64 8.51 -16.24
N GLU A 80 -6.40 8.07 -16.51
CA GLU A 80 -5.33 8.93 -17.01
C GLU A 80 -4.85 8.49 -18.41
N PRO A 81 -5.34 9.13 -19.49
CA PRO A 81 -4.90 8.83 -20.86
C PRO A 81 -3.39 9.02 -21.06
N ALA A 82 -2.77 10.00 -20.38
CA ALA A 82 -1.34 10.24 -20.51
C ALA A 82 -0.51 9.07 -19.96
N LEU A 83 -1.03 8.33 -18.98
CA LEU A 83 -0.39 7.12 -18.45
C LEU A 83 -0.37 6.02 -19.52
N LYS A 84 -1.49 5.85 -20.23
CA LYS A 84 -1.60 4.87 -21.32
C LYS A 84 -0.68 5.20 -22.49
N GLU A 85 -0.61 6.47 -22.88
CA GLU A 85 0.32 6.92 -23.91
C GLU A 85 1.78 6.75 -23.49
N PHE A 86 2.11 7.07 -22.23
CA PHE A 86 3.47 6.91 -21.72
C PHE A 86 3.92 5.45 -21.73
N ILE A 87 3.05 4.53 -21.28
CA ILE A 87 3.31 3.09 -21.31
C ILE A 87 3.45 2.58 -22.75
N GLY A 88 2.61 3.04 -23.68
CA GLY A 88 2.67 2.58 -25.07
C GLY A 88 3.84 3.15 -25.89
N ASN A 89 4.48 4.22 -25.42
CA ASN A 89 5.62 4.85 -26.11
C ASN A 89 6.98 4.36 -25.58
N ASP A 90 7.03 3.74 -24.40
CA ASP A 90 8.26 3.35 -23.73
C ASP A 90 8.19 1.87 -23.31
N GLU A 91 8.97 1.04 -24.01
CA GLU A 91 9.03 -0.41 -23.80
C GLU A 91 9.47 -0.76 -22.36
N GLU A 92 10.33 0.07 -21.74
CA GLU A 92 10.71 -0.13 -20.34
C GLU A 92 9.55 0.16 -19.38
N ALA A 93 8.72 1.15 -19.72
CA ALA A 93 7.54 1.48 -18.93
C ALA A 93 6.46 0.39 -19.02
N GLU A 94 6.30 -0.23 -20.19
CA GLU A 94 5.41 -1.37 -20.41
C GLU A 94 5.82 -2.59 -19.58
N GLU A 95 7.09 -2.97 -19.60
CA GLU A 95 7.61 -4.09 -18.78
C GLU A 95 7.38 -3.87 -17.27
N ILE A 96 7.63 -2.65 -16.78
CA ILE A 96 7.39 -2.29 -15.38
C ILE A 96 5.89 -2.41 -15.06
N TRP A 97 5.04 -1.92 -15.95
CA TRP A 97 3.60 -1.88 -15.74
C TRP A 97 2.98 -3.28 -15.69
N GLU A 98 3.36 -4.16 -16.61
CA GLU A 98 2.88 -5.55 -16.63
C GLU A 98 3.26 -6.31 -15.35
N MET A 99 4.49 -6.10 -14.88
CA MET A 99 4.95 -6.74 -13.64
C MET A 99 4.30 -6.12 -12.41
N ALA A 100 4.05 -4.81 -12.41
CA ALA A 100 3.34 -4.12 -11.35
C ALA A 100 1.88 -4.61 -11.21
N LEU A 101 1.18 -4.87 -12.33
CA LEU A 101 -0.17 -5.44 -12.33
C LEU A 101 -0.23 -6.80 -11.63
N LYS A 102 0.80 -7.64 -11.77
CA LYS A 102 0.87 -8.96 -11.11
C LYS A 102 1.17 -8.87 -9.61
N LEU A 103 1.82 -7.80 -9.18
CA LEU A 103 2.28 -7.62 -7.80
C LEU A 103 1.37 -6.68 -6.99
N GLU A 104 0.47 -5.95 -7.63
CA GLU A 104 -0.49 -5.09 -6.96
C GLU A 104 -1.30 -5.86 -5.91
N GLY A 105 -1.46 -5.25 -4.73
CA GLY A 105 -2.25 -5.83 -3.63
C GLY A 105 -1.54 -6.94 -2.85
N THR A 106 -0.36 -7.40 -3.27
CA THR A 106 0.40 -8.38 -2.48
C THR A 106 0.90 -7.79 -1.16
N THR A 107 1.00 -8.64 -0.13
CA THR A 107 1.45 -8.24 1.20
C THR A 107 2.96 -8.01 1.21
N ARG A 108 3.38 -6.80 1.56
CA ARG A 108 4.80 -6.41 1.61
C ARG A 108 5.45 -6.71 2.95
N GLY A 109 4.67 -6.64 4.04
CA GLY A 109 5.15 -6.84 5.39
C GLY A 109 4.10 -6.50 6.44
N HIS A 110 4.45 -6.78 7.70
CA HIS A 110 3.63 -6.42 8.86
C HIS A 110 4.18 -5.13 9.49
N ARG A 111 3.28 -4.35 10.09
CA ARG A 111 3.61 -3.14 10.84
C ARG A 111 3.01 -3.20 12.23
#